data_AF-A0A929CZQ2-F1
#
_entry.id   AF-A0A929CZQ2-F1
#
_cell.length_a   1.000
_cell.length_b   1.000
_cell.length_c   1.000
_cell.angle_alpha   90.00
_cell.angle_beta   90.00
_cell.angle_gamma   90.00
#
_symmetry.space_group_name_H-M   'P 1'
#
loop_
_entity.id
_entity.type
_entity.pdbx_description
1 polymer ?
#
loop_
_entity_poly.entity_id
_entity_poly.type
_entity_poly.pdbx_seq_one_letter_code
_entity_poly.pdbx_strand_id
1 'polypeptide(L)'
;MNRLGTEVLIIGGGIIGTAVARELSKYKVDVTLVEKEADCGWGSTKASFTLVCQGCDCLEFRKEYQRSKYVWESIPLMEPLCRELDVPFKTIGELGIIRNDEQLLKFGKMKARAEQWIPNLAAHQFIDRDTLHQMEPNVTREFIGGEHGSGEAK
;
A
#
# COMPACT_ATOMS: atom_id res chain seq x y z
N MET A 1 -28.77 -7.11 -33.57
CA MET A 1 -27.75 -6.91 -32.52
C MET A 1 -27.42 -8.28 -31.96
N ASN A 2 -26.20 -8.78 -32.17
CA ASN A 2 -25.77 -10.01 -31.51
C ASN A 2 -25.61 -9.73 -30.03
N ARG A 3 -26.34 -10.46 -29.18
CA ARG A 3 -26.09 -10.48 -27.74
C ARG A 3 -24.75 -11.20 -27.53
N LEU A 4 -23.80 -10.51 -26.92
CA LEU A 4 -22.63 -11.17 -26.34
C LEU A 4 -23.12 -11.88 -25.07
N GLY A 5 -22.88 -13.19 -24.98
CA GLY A 5 -23.03 -13.95 -23.75
C GLY A 5 -21.69 -13.95 -23.03
N THR A 6 -21.71 -13.89 -21.69
CA THR A 6 -20.54 -14.05 -20.85
C THR A 6 -20.96 -14.64 -19.51
N GLU A 7 -20.09 -15.43 -18.88
CA GLU A 7 -20.38 -15.99 -17.54
C GLU A 7 -20.13 -14.95 -16.45
N VAL A 8 -19.10 -14.12 -16.62
CA VAL A 8 -18.75 -13.05 -15.68
C VAL A 8 -18.52 -11.74 -16.43
N LEU A 9 -19.29 -10.71 -16.07
CA LEU A 9 -19.11 -9.34 -16.55
C LEU A 9 -18.43 -8.48 -15.47
N ILE A 10 -17.27 -7.92 -15.79
CA ILE A 10 -16.54 -6.96 -14.96
C ILE A 10 -16.79 -5.56 -15.52
N ILE A 11 -17.28 -4.65 -14.68
CA ILE A 11 -17.54 -3.25 -15.06
C ILE A 11 -16.47 -2.35 -14.44
N GLY A 12 -15.63 -1.77 -15.28
CA GLY A 12 -14.51 -0.90 -14.92
C GLY A 12 -13.15 -1.60 -15.09
N GLY A 13 -12.30 -1.04 -15.95
CA GLY A 13 -10.93 -1.44 -16.25
C GLY A 13 -9.87 -0.73 -15.41
N GLY A 14 -10.20 -0.30 -14.20
CA GLY A 14 -9.20 0.16 -13.22
C GLY A 14 -8.43 -1.00 -12.59
N ILE A 15 -7.47 -0.69 -11.71
CA ILE A 15 -6.57 -1.68 -11.08
C ILE A 15 -7.31 -2.87 -10.43
N ILE A 16 -8.48 -2.61 -9.83
CA ILE A 16 -9.30 -3.67 -9.21
C ILE A 16 -9.94 -4.55 -10.28
N GLY A 17 -10.55 -3.97 -11.31
CA GLY A 17 -11.21 -4.74 -12.36
C GLY A 17 -10.21 -5.58 -13.16
N THR A 18 -9.04 -5.04 -13.48
CA THR A 18 -7.97 -5.78 -14.14
C THR A 18 -7.37 -6.86 -13.25
N ALA A 19 -7.24 -6.61 -11.94
CA ALA A 19 -6.79 -7.63 -10.99
C ALA A 19 -7.78 -8.80 -10.89
N VAL A 20 -9.08 -8.52 -10.83
CA VAL A 20 -10.13 -9.54 -10.86
C VAL A 20 -10.11 -10.32 -12.17
N ALA A 21 -10.01 -9.63 -13.32
CA ALA A 21 -9.93 -10.27 -14.62
C ALA A 21 -8.72 -11.22 -14.73
N ARG A 22 -7.55 -10.78 -14.25
CA ARG A 22 -6.32 -11.59 -14.19
C ARG A 22 -6.48 -12.81 -13.28
N GLU A 23 -7.14 -12.67 -12.14
CA GLU A 23 -7.35 -13.82 -11.25
C GLU A 23 -8.28 -14.84 -11.89
N LEU A 24 -9.36 -14.37 -12.51
CA LEU A 24 -10.32 -15.24 -13.20
C LEU A 24 -9.72 -15.92 -14.43
N SER A 25 -8.76 -15.30 -15.12
CA SER A 25 -8.09 -15.90 -16.28
C SER A 25 -7.28 -17.17 -15.96
N LYS A 26 -7.06 -17.48 -14.66
CA LYS A 26 -6.46 -18.74 -14.21
C LYS A 26 -7.43 -19.93 -14.27
N TYR A 27 -8.71 -19.66 -14.49
CA TYR A 27 -9.79 -20.64 -14.50
C TYR A 27 -10.40 -20.75 -15.90
N LYS A 28 -11.13 -21.84 -16.14
CA LYS A 28 -11.91 -22.02 -17.38
C LYS A 28 -13.28 -21.33 -17.24
N VAL A 29 -13.29 -20.01 -17.28
CA VAL A 29 -14.48 -19.16 -17.18
C VAL A 29 -14.45 -18.12 -18.30
N ASP A 30 -15.58 -17.86 -18.94
CA ASP A 30 -15.76 -16.78 -19.90
C ASP A 30 -15.96 -15.44 -19.19
N VAL A 31 -14.98 -14.54 -19.33
CA VAL A 31 -14.93 -13.25 -18.64
C VAL A 31 -14.89 -12.12 -19.66
N THR A 32 -15.83 -11.20 -19.55
CA THR A 32 -15.83 -9.94 -20.29
C THR A 32 -15.57 -8.77 -19.34
N LEU A 33 -14.58 -7.93 -19.65
CA LEU A 33 -14.35 -6.66 -18.98
C LEU A 33 -14.80 -5.52 -19.88
N VAL A 34 -15.58 -4.58 -19.34
CA VAL A 34 -15.98 -3.36 -20.03
C VAL A 34 -15.46 -2.13 -19.30
N GLU A 35 -14.87 -1.21 -20.06
CA GLU A 35 -14.38 0.08 -19.59
C GLU A 35 -15.05 1.19 -20.43
N LYS A 36 -15.48 2.26 -19.74
CA LYS A 36 -16.12 3.42 -20.39
C LYS A 36 -15.10 4.40 -20.97
N GLU A 37 -13.90 4.45 -20.39
CA GLU A 37 -12.81 5.30 -20.82
C GLU A 37 -12.10 4.71 -22.04
N ALA A 38 -11.26 5.52 -22.70
CA ALA A 38 -10.57 5.12 -23.92
C ALA A 38 -9.56 3.98 -23.72
N ASP A 39 -9.09 3.77 -22.49
CA ASP A 39 -8.15 2.71 -22.13
C ASP A 39 -8.30 2.35 -20.64
N CYS A 40 -7.71 1.23 -20.24
CA CYS A 40 -7.70 0.76 -18.86
C CYS A 40 -6.94 1.72 -17.94
N GLY A 41 -7.36 1.78 -16.68
CA GLY A 41 -6.71 2.59 -15.64
C GLY A 41 -6.95 4.10 -15.74
N TRP A 42 -7.68 4.61 -16.73
CA TRP A 42 -7.87 6.05 -16.97
C TRP A 42 -8.67 6.80 -15.90
N GLY A 43 -9.34 6.09 -14.99
CA GLY A 43 -9.93 6.68 -13.78
C GLY A 43 -8.92 6.94 -12.66
N SER A 44 -9.32 6.68 -11.41
CA SER A 44 -8.49 6.94 -10.22
C SER A 44 -7.16 6.18 -10.22
N THR A 45 -7.05 5.05 -10.93
CA THR A 45 -5.81 4.27 -11.02
C THR A 45 -4.65 5.08 -11.60
N LYS A 46 -4.89 5.87 -12.66
CA LYS A 46 -3.87 6.72 -13.28
C LYS A 46 -3.46 7.91 -12.40
N ALA A 47 -4.34 8.36 -11.51
CA ALA A 47 -4.10 9.48 -10.60
C ALA A 47 -3.56 9.05 -9.22
N SER A 48 -2.96 7.85 -9.13
CA SER A 48 -2.35 7.34 -7.90
C SER A 48 -0.91 7.82 -7.73
N PHE A 49 -0.45 7.96 -6.49
CA PHE A 49 0.96 8.20 -6.16
C PHE A 49 1.85 6.96 -6.40
N THR A 50 1.27 5.81 -6.74
CA THR A 50 1.99 4.55 -6.98
C THR A 50 2.81 4.08 -5.76
N LEU A 51 2.38 4.49 -4.56
CA LEU A 51 3.00 4.10 -3.30
C LEU A 51 2.29 2.88 -2.70
N VAL A 52 3.09 1.94 -2.21
CA VAL A 52 2.62 0.79 -1.44
C VAL A 52 2.92 1.09 0.02
N CYS A 53 1.88 1.48 0.75
CA CYS A 53 1.98 1.94 2.12
C CYS A 53 2.02 0.76 3.10
N GLN A 54 2.78 0.89 4.18
CA GLN A 54 2.87 -0.14 5.24
C GLN A 54 1.59 -0.25 6.09
N GLY A 55 0.64 0.67 5.91
CA GLY A 55 -0.66 0.62 6.56
C GLY A 55 -0.66 1.13 7.99
N CYS A 56 0.21 2.09 8.33
CA CYS A 56 0.20 2.74 9.64
C CYS A 56 -1.15 3.40 9.95
N ASP A 57 -1.78 4.02 8.94
CA ASP A 57 -3.13 4.56 9.03
C ASP A 57 -4.17 3.50 9.40
N CYS A 58 -3.96 2.25 8.97
CA CYS A 58 -4.83 1.13 9.27
C CYS A 58 -4.77 0.68 10.74
N LEU A 59 -3.73 1.08 11.49
CA LEU A 59 -3.60 0.83 12.92
C LEU A 59 -4.44 1.78 13.77
N GLU A 60 -4.95 2.88 13.19
CA GLU A 60 -5.93 3.75 13.87
C GLU A 60 -7.32 3.10 13.93
N PHE A 61 -7.62 2.22 12.97
CA PHE A 61 -8.88 1.49 12.87
C PHE A 61 -8.85 0.14 13.61
N ARG A 62 -9.98 -0.56 13.62
CA ARG A 62 -10.06 -1.89 14.23
C ARG A 62 -9.43 -2.95 13.33
N LYS A 63 -8.70 -3.90 13.93
CA LYS A 63 -8.01 -4.99 13.22
C LYS A 63 -8.93 -5.81 12.31
N GLU A 64 -10.20 -5.96 12.70
CA GLU A 64 -11.17 -6.79 11.96
C GLU A 64 -11.69 -6.12 10.68
N TYR A 65 -11.34 -4.84 10.45
CA TYR A 65 -11.76 -4.16 9.24
C TYR A 65 -11.03 -4.73 8.02
N GLN A 66 -11.80 -5.01 6.97
CA GLN A 66 -11.27 -5.60 5.74
C GLN A 66 -10.15 -4.74 5.13
N ARG A 67 -10.23 -3.42 5.24
CA ARG A 67 -9.16 -2.51 4.81
C ARG A 67 -7.82 -2.85 5.47
N SER A 68 -7.81 -2.95 6.80
CA SER A 68 -6.61 -3.26 7.57
C SER A 68 -6.05 -4.62 7.17
N LYS A 69 -6.92 -5.63 7.08
CA LYS A 69 -6.55 -6.97 6.61
C LYS A 69 -5.91 -6.94 5.21
N TYR A 70 -6.57 -6.33 4.22
CA TYR A 70 -6.11 -6.34 2.83
C TYR A 70 -4.83 -5.54 2.63
N VAL A 71 -4.61 -4.44 3.35
CA VAL A 71 -3.36 -3.69 3.26
C VAL A 71 -2.20 -4.58 3.66
N TRP A 72 -2.23 -5.20 4.83
CA TRP A 72 -1.10 -6.01 5.31
C TRP A 72 -0.93 -7.32 4.54
N GLU A 73 -2.03 -7.95 4.11
CA GLU A 73 -1.95 -9.14 3.24
C GLU A 73 -1.39 -8.81 1.85
N SER A 74 -1.55 -7.58 1.36
CA SER A 74 -1.07 -7.19 0.03
C SER A 74 0.44 -6.90 -0.04
N ILE A 75 1.05 -6.48 1.07
CA ILE A 75 2.47 -6.09 1.13
C ILE A 75 3.40 -7.21 0.59
N PRO A 76 3.35 -8.46 1.11
CA PRO A 76 4.24 -9.53 0.62
C PRO A 76 3.92 -9.99 -0.81
N LEU A 77 2.75 -9.63 -1.35
CA LEU A 77 2.33 -10.00 -2.70
C LEU A 77 2.83 -9.02 -3.77
N MET A 78 3.20 -7.80 -3.38
CA MET A 78 3.48 -6.74 -4.34
C MET A 78 4.73 -6.98 -5.16
N GLU A 79 5.89 -7.24 -4.53
CA GLU A 79 7.14 -7.43 -5.27
C GLU A 79 7.06 -8.64 -6.22
N PRO A 80 6.55 -9.82 -5.82
CA PRO A 80 6.34 -10.93 -6.74
C PRO A 80 5.42 -10.57 -7.92
N LEU A 81 4.32 -9.85 -7.65
CA LEU A 81 3.38 -9.45 -8.69
C LEU A 81 4.00 -8.46 -9.68
N CYS A 82 4.70 -7.44 -9.20
CA CYS A 82 5.41 -6.49 -10.04
C CYS A 82 6.47 -7.19 -10.91
N ARG A 83 7.21 -8.16 -10.34
CA ARG A 83 8.18 -8.96 -11.08
C ARG A 83 7.52 -9.80 -12.17
N GLU A 84 6.39 -10.44 -11.88
CA GLU A 84 5.64 -11.23 -12.85
C GLU A 84 5.13 -10.39 -14.02
N LEU A 85 4.66 -9.17 -13.73
CA LEU A 85 4.09 -8.24 -14.71
C LEU A 85 5.12 -7.34 -15.39
N ASP A 86 6.41 -7.52 -15.11
CA ASP A 86 7.51 -6.65 -15.58
C ASP A 86 7.26 -5.16 -15.28
N VAL A 87 6.78 -4.86 -14.06
CA VAL A 87 6.55 -3.51 -13.55
C VAL A 87 7.71 -3.11 -12.64
N PRO A 88 8.34 -1.93 -12.86
CA PRO A 88 9.36 -1.42 -11.96
C PRO A 88 8.82 -1.26 -10.54
N PHE A 89 9.45 -1.94 -9.59
CA PHE A 89 9.13 -1.85 -8.18
C PHE A 89 10.41 -1.64 -7.37
N LYS A 90 10.36 -0.71 -6.42
CA LYS A 90 11.49 -0.40 -5.55
C LYS A 90 11.01 -0.19 -4.12
N THR A 91 11.59 -0.95 -3.21
CA THR A 91 11.45 -0.71 -1.78
C THR A 91 12.37 0.44 -1.38
N ILE A 92 11.76 1.55 -0.92
CA ILE A 92 12.50 2.76 -0.53
C ILE A 92 12.35 3.12 0.95
N GLY A 93 11.47 2.42 1.67
CA GLY A 93 11.11 2.76 3.04
C GLY A 93 10.16 3.95 3.16
N GLU A 94 9.89 4.36 4.39
CA GLU A 94 9.04 5.50 4.75
C GLU A 94 9.68 6.28 5.89
N LEU A 95 9.51 7.61 5.84
CA LEU A 95 9.97 8.52 6.87
C LEU A 95 8.85 9.47 7.31
N GLY A 96 8.24 9.17 8.45
CA GLY A 96 7.25 10.01 9.11
C GLY A 96 7.92 11.08 9.98
N ILE A 97 7.46 12.33 9.89
CA ILE A 97 8.06 13.43 10.67
C ILE A 97 7.34 13.59 12.01
N ILE A 98 8.10 13.58 13.12
CA ILE A 98 7.60 13.83 14.46
C ILE A 98 7.99 15.24 14.89
N ARG A 99 7.01 16.14 14.88
CA ARG A 99 7.16 17.59 15.09
C ARG A 99 6.98 18.01 16.54
N ASN A 100 6.20 17.26 17.31
CA ASN A 100 5.83 17.62 18.68
C ASN A 100 5.56 16.37 19.53
N ASP A 101 5.43 16.57 20.84
CA ASP A 101 5.23 15.49 21.81
C ASP A 101 3.92 14.72 21.59
N GLU A 102 2.89 15.38 21.04
CA GLU A 102 1.62 14.71 20.70
C GLU A 102 1.84 13.66 19.60
N GLN A 103 2.59 14.00 18.56
CA GLN A 103 2.94 13.05 17.49
C GLN A 103 3.84 11.94 18.00
N LEU A 104 4.78 12.24 18.91
CA LEU A 104 5.62 11.22 19.53
C LEU A 104 4.79 10.21 20.34
N LEU A 105 3.79 10.70 21.08
CA LEU A 105 2.85 9.84 21.81
C LEU A 105 1.99 8.99 20.86
N LYS A 106 1.52 9.56 19.74
CA LYS A 106 0.77 8.82 18.70
C LYS A 106 1.62 7.72 18.10
N PHE A 107 2.87 8.01 17.75
CA PHE A 107 3.82 7.03 17.25
C PHE A 107 3.99 5.86 18.24
N GLY A 108 4.17 6.14 19.53
CA GLY A 108 4.30 5.09 20.55
C GLY A 108 3.08 4.15 20.60
N LYS A 109 1.86 4.71 20.52
CA LYS A 109 0.61 3.92 20.47
C LYS A 109 0.50 3.10 19.18
N MET A 110 0.84 3.69 18.04
CA MET A 110 0.82 3.03 16.74
C MET A 110 1.81 1.86 16.74
N LYS A 111 3.06 2.08 17.19
CA LYS A 111 4.09 1.06 17.28
C LYS A 111 3.65 -0.14 18.13
N ALA A 112 3.06 0.12 19.31
CA ALA A 112 2.55 -0.95 20.17
C ALA A 112 1.45 -1.78 19.49
N ARG A 113 0.56 -1.15 18.70
CA ARG A 113 -0.46 -1.86 17.92
C ARG A 113 0.17 -2.66 16.77
N ALA A 114 1.15 -2.09 16.07
CA ALA A 114 1.85 -2.74 14.98
C ALA A 114 2.51 -4.05 15.45
N GLU A 115 3.25 -3.99 16.57
CA GLU A 115 3.90 -5.15 17.19
C GLU A 115 2.90 -6.24 17.58
N GLN A 116 1.70 -5.85 18.03
CA GLN A 116 0.64 -6.80 18.40
C GLN A 116 -0.07 -7.40 17.20
N TRP A 117 -0.29 -6.62 16.13
CA TRP A 117 -1.21 -7.00 15.05
C TRP A 117 -0.49 -7.56 13.83
N ILE A 118 0.77 -7.17 13.61
CA ILE A 118 1.53 -7.40 12.38
C ILE A 118 2.96 -7.86 12.70
N PRO A 119 3.14 -9.06 13.29
CA PRO A 119 4.43 -9.50 13.83
C PRO A 119 5.59 -9.60 12.82
N ASN A 120 5.29 -9.67 11.52
CA ASN A 120 6.29 -9.85 10.44
C ASN A 120 6.50 -8.58 9.59
N LEU A 121 5.81 -7.48 9.87
CA LEU A 121 6.06 -6.22 9.17
C LEU A 121 7.29 -5.54 9.79
N ALA A 122 8.14 -4.91 8.97
CA ALA A 122 9.26 -4.12 9.46
C ALA A 122 8.83 -3.22 10.62
N ALA A 123 9.52 -3.35 11.75
CA ALA A 123 9.22 -2.55 12.91
C ALA A 123 9.55 -1.09 12.61
N HIS A 124 8.53 -0.23 12.70
CA HIS A 124 8.71 1.22 12.66
C HIS A 124 9.57 1.65 13.85
N GLN A 125 10.67 2.36 13.57
CA GLN A 125 11.64 2.80 14.57
C GLN A 125 11.57 4.31 14.75
N PHE A 126 11.75 4.75 15.99
CA PHE A 126 12.02 6.15 16.24
C PHE A 126 13.49 6.42 15.90
N ILE A 127 13.74 7.46 15.12
CA ILE A 127 15.05 8.04 14.89
C ILE A 127 15.09 9.43 15.49
N ASP A 128 16.21 9.79 16.11
CA ASP A 128 16.39 11.12 16.68
C ASP A 128 16.59 12.18 15.58
N ARG A 129 16.61 13.45 15.99
CA ARG A 129 16.81 14.60 15.10
C ARG A 129 18.10 14.52 14.29
N ASP A 130 19.21 14.11 14.90
CA ASP A 130 20.50 14.10 14.24
C ASP A 130 20.55 12.99 13.17
N THR A 131 20.03 11.81 13.48
CA THR A 131 19.86 10.71 12.52
C THR A 131 18.92 11.10 11.39
N LEU A 132 17.77 11.73 11.71
CA LEU A 132 16.81 12.23 10.71
C LEU A 132 17.49 13.18 9.71
N HIS A 133 18.27 14.14 10.20
CA HIS A 133 18.94 15.11 9.35
C HIS A 133 20.15 14.52 8.60
N GLN A 134 20.80 13.49 9.16
CA GLN A 134 21.82 12.72 8.44
C GLN A 134 21.22 11.96 7.25
N MET A 135 20.03 11.38 7.43
CA MET A 135 19.31 10.67 6.37
C MET A 135 18.73 11.63 5.32
N GLU A 136 18.12 12.74 5.77
CA GLU A 136 17.48 13.72 4.91
C GLU A 136 17.95 15.15 5.26
N PRO A 137 19.09 15.62 4.69
CA PRO A 137 19.70 16.91 5.03
C PRO A 137 18.83 18.14 4.72
N ASN A 138 17.82 17.98 3.85
CA ASN A 138 16.89 19.05 3.49
C ASN A 138 15.77 19.24 4.52
N VAL A 139 15.67 18.36 5.51
CA VAL A 139 14.67 18.46 6.58
C VAL A 139 15.14 19.45 7.65
N THR A 140 14.22 20.31 8.10
CA THR A 140 14.49 21.29 9.17
C THR A 140 14.89 20.59 10.48
N ARG A 141 15.79 21.22 11.23
CA ARG A 141 16.26 20.75 12.55
C ARG A 141 15.29 21.07 13.69
N GLU A 142 14.15 21.69 13.40
CA GLU A 142 13.13 22.02 14.40
C GLU A 142 12.36 20.79 14.91
N PHE A 143 12.31 19.72 14.12
CA PHE A 143 11.57 18.51 14.48
C PHE A 143 12.23 17.72 15.63
N ILE A 144 11.42 16.94 16.34
CA ILE A 144 11.89 16.09 17.45
C ILE A 144 12.68 14.90 16.90
N GLY A 145 12.21 14.33 15.79
CA GLY A 145 12.81 13.15 15.15
C GLY A 145 11.90 12.62 14.05
N GLY A 146 12.11 11.35 13.70
CA GLY A 146 11.35 10.68 12.66
C GLY A 146 10.87 9.30 13.08
N GLU A 147 9.79 8.85 12.46
CA GLU A 147 9.43 7.45 12.34
C GLU A 147 10.05 6.90 11.07
N HIS A 148 10.91 5.89 11.17
CA HIS A 148 11.53 5.25 10.03
C HIS A 148 10.99 3.81 9.87
N GLY A 149 10.41 3.54 8.71
CA GLY A 149 10.05 2.21 8.26
C GLY A 149 10.99 1.75 7.15
N SER A 150 11.68 0.62 7.32
CA SER A 150 12.68 0.15 6.34
C SER A 150 12.09 -0.29 4.99
N GLY A 151 10.76 -0.48 4.90
CA GLY A 151 10.06 -0.94 3.70
C GLY A 151 10.25 -2.43 3.38
N GLU A 152 11.23 -3.09 4.01
CA GLU A 152 11.45 -4.53 3.89
C GLU A 152 10.46 -5.30 4.79
N ALA A 153 9.65 -6.19 4.22
CA ALA A 153 8.97 -7.22 5.01
C ALA A 153 10.01 -8.26 5.46
N LYS A 154 10.02 -8.64 6.74
CA LYS A 154 10.90 -9.70 7.27
C LYS A 154 10.27 -11.07 7.12
#